data_AF-J0ZDE0-F1
#
_entry.id   AF-J0ZDE0-F1
#
_cell.length_a   1.000
_cell.length_b   1.000
_cell.length_c   1.000
_cell.angle_alpha   90.00
_cell.angle_beta   90.00
_cell.angle_gamma   90.00
#
_symmetry.space_group_name_H-M   'P 1'
#
loop_
_entity.id
_entity.type
_entity.pdbx_description
1 polymer ?
#
loop_
_entity_poly.entity_id
_entity_poly.type
_entity_poly.pdbx_seq_one_letter_code
_entity_poly.pdbx_strand_id
1 'polypeptide(L)'
;MTLDLTNTIFNFLKQNSTKKFTAREIAQWIFENYPEACRKKQMHSTVRVTPLNTDAALIQQIVAEIGSKRPKLQQRHPEIKTTEGRPRQYYFTRLTDSAEINEVENNAISPASRIGNYSVKERDLYPFLSKFLWSELEVYSKRID
;
A
#
# COMPACT_ATOMS: atom_id res chain seq x y z
N MET A 1 -26.34 3.70 -6.80
CA MET A 1 -26.02 2.35 -7.34
C MET A 1 -26.83 1.35 -6.55
N THR A 2 -27.43 0.36 -7.21
CA THR A 2 -28.17 -0.73 -6.55
C THR A 2 -27.24 -1.78 -5.94
N LEU A 3 -25.95 -1.74 -6.30
CA LEU A 3 -24.90 -2.64 -5.79
C LEU A 3 -24.32 -2.11 -4.47
N ASP A 4 -24.16 -3.00 -3.48
CA ASP A 4 -23.36 -2.70 -2.28
C ASP A 4 -21.87 -2.76 -2.63
N LEU A 5 -21.35 -1.60 -3.03
CA LEU A 5 -19.96 -1.42 -3.45
C LEU A 5 -18.98 -1.85 -2.34
N THR A 6 -19.29 -1.57 -1.08
CA THR A 6 -18.45 -1.89 0.08
C THR A 6 -18.26 -3.40 0.23
N ASN A 7 -19.35 -4.16 0.23
CA ASN A 7 -19.29 -5.62 0.37
C ASN A 7 -18.65 -6.29 -0.86
N THR A 8 -18.89 -5.73 -2.05
CA THR A 8 -18.31 -6.24 -3.29
C THR A 8 -16.79 -6.11 -3.29
N ILE A 9 -16.26 -4.95 -2.88
CA ILE A 9 -14.81 -4.73 -2.74
C ILE A 9 -14.21 -5.67 -1.69
N PHE A 10 -14.89 -5.83 -0.55
CA PHE A 10 -14.42 -6.75 0.49
C PHE A 10 -14.31 -8.19 -0.01
N ASN A 11 -15.34 -8.71 -0.68
CA ASN A 11 -15.31 -10.06 -1.23
C ASN A 11 -14.19 -10.23 -2.27
N PHE A 12 -14.01 -9.24 -3.16
CA PHE A 12 -12.95 -9.25 -4.15
C PHE A 12 -11.54 -9.30 -3.53
N LEU A 13 -11.27 -8.43 -2.55
CA LEU A 13 -9.98 -8.39 -1.86
C LEU A 13 -9.74 -9.63 -1.00
N LYS A 14 -10.79 -10.17 -0.37
CA LYS A 14 -10.72 -11.41 0.42
C LYS A 14 -10.36 -12.62 -0.43
N GLN A 15 -10.88 -12.70 -1.65
CA GLN A 15 -10.53 -13.77 -2.61
C GLN A 15 -9.10 -13.62 -3.14
N ASN A 16 -8.58 -12.39 -3.20
CA ASN A 16 -7.25 -12.08 -3.74
C ASN A 16 -6.30 -11.53 -2.66
N SER A 17 -6.26 -12.15 -1.48
CA SER A 17 -5.51 -11.65 -0.31
C SER A 17 -3.99 -11.58 -0.51
N THR A 18 -3.45 -12.25 -1.53
CA THR A 18 -2.02 -12.28 -1.84
C THR A 18 -1.54 -11.06 -2.62
N LYS A 19 -2.45 -10.26 -3.20
CA LYS A 19 -2.12 -9.14 -4.07
C LYS A 19 -2.70 -7.83 -3.56
N LYS A 20 -2.02 -6.74 -3.90
CA LYS A 20 -2.48 -5.37 -3.66
C LYS A 20 -3.05 -4.82 -4.94
N PHE A 21 -4.18 -4.11 -4.85
CA PHE A 21 -4.89 -3.57 -6.01
C PHE A 21 -5.12 -2.08 -5.89
N THR A 22 -4.94 -1.35 -6.97
CA THR A 22 -5.32 0.05 -7.07
C THR A 22 -6.84 0.18 -7.20
N ALA A 23 -7.38 1.35 -6.83
CA ALA A 23 -8.80 1.65 -7.03
C ALA A 23 -9.25 1.50 -8.50
N ARG A 24 -8.34 1.73 -9.46
CA ARG A 24 -8.62 1.58 -10.89
C ARG A 24 -8.78 0.12 -11.30
N GLU A 25 -7.91 -0.76 -10.82
CA GLU A 25 -8.00 -2.21 -11.08
C GLU A 25 -9.28 -2.79 -10.48
N ILE A 26 -9.63 -2.38 -9.26
CA ILE A 26 -10.89 -2.77 -8.62
C ILE A 26 -12.08 -2.25 -9.43
N ALA A 27 -12.04 -0.99 -9.88
CA ALA A 27 -13.11 -0.41 -10.70
C ALA A 27 -13.29 -1.14 -12.03
N GLN A 28 -12.19 -1.52 -12.69
CA GLN A 28 -12.23 -2.30 -13.93
C GLN A 28 -12.88 -3.67 -13.70
N TRP A 29 -12.47 -4.38 -12.65
CA TRP A 29 -13.07 -5.67 -12.30
C TRP A 29 -14.56 -5.55 -12.00
N ILE A 30 -15.00 -4.50 -11.29
CA ILE A 30 -16.42 -4.24 -11.03
C ILE A 30 -17.18 -3.95 -12.33
N PHE A 31 -16.59 -3.18 -13.24
CA PHE A 31 -17.19 -2.87 -14.53
C PHE A 31 -17.41 -4.13 -15.39
N GLU A 32 -16.44 -5.05 -15.38
CA GLU A 32 -16.51 -6.32 -16.11
C GLU A 32 -17.48 -7.32 -15.48
N ASN A 33 -17.51 -7.44 -14.15
CA ASN A 33 -18.33 -8.44 -13.44
C ASN A 33 -19.75 -7.97 -13.14
N TYR A 34 -19.99 -6.66 -13.10
CA TYR A 34 -21.30 -6.06 -12.81
C TYR A 34 -21.69 -4.98 -13.83
N PRO A 35 -21.73 -5.30 -15.14
CA PRO A 35 -22.00 -4.32 -16.20
C PRO A 35 -23.42 -3.74 -16.08
N GLU A 36 -24.41 -4.55 -15.70
CA GLU A 36 -25.80 -4.11 -15.52
C GLU A 36 -25.96 -3.05 -14.43
N ALA A 37 -25.28 -3.21 -13.29
CA ALA A 37 -25.30 -2.23 -12.22
C ALA A 37 -24.62 -0.92 -12.64
N CYS A 38 -23.54 -1.03 -13.41
CA CYS A 38 -22.81 0.11 -13.96
C CYS A 38 -23.65 0.87 -14.99
N ARG A 39 -24.36 0.18 -15.88
CA ARG A 39 -25.25 0.79 -16.88
C ARG A 39 -26.50 1.42 -16.29
N LYS A 40 -27.11 0.81 -15.27
CA LYS A 40 -28.20 1.46 -14.51
C LYS A 40 -27.73 2.79 -13.91
N LYS A 41 -26.52 2.81 -13.34
CA LYS A 41 -25.93 4.05 -12.81
C LYS A 41 -25.70 5.10 -13.90
N GLN A 42 -25.23 4.69 -15.07
CA GLN A 42 -25.05 5.56 -16.22
C GLN A 42 -26.38 6.20 -16.63
N MET A 43 -27.46 5.41 -16.74
CA MET A 43 -28.80 5.89 -17.09
C MET A 43 -29.39 6.83 -16.04
N HIS A 44 -29.12 6.60 -14.76
CA HIS A 44 -29.59 7.46 -13.66
C HIS A 44 -28.73 8.71 -13.45
N SER A 45 -27.61 8.86 -14.15
CA SER A 45 -26.71 9.99 -13.96
C SER A 45 -27.17 11.19 -14.76
N THR A 46 -27.67 12.23 -14.07
CA THR A 46 -28.04 13.52 -14.67
C THR A 46 -26.87 14.52 -14.72
N VAL A 47 -25.65 14.07 -14.46
CA VAL A 47 -24.47 14.95 -14.34
C VAL A 47 -24.12 15.56 -15.69
N ARG A 48 -24.23 16.89 -15.80
CA ARG A 48 -23.92 17.67 -17.02
C ARG A 48 -22.44 18.00 -17.19
N VAL A 49 -21.68 18.11 -16.11
CA VAL A 49 -20.28 18.58 -16.11
C VAL A 49 -19.29 17.50 -16.55
N THR A 50 -19.51 16.25 -16.12
CA THR A 50 -18.75 15.09 -16.59
C THR A 50 -19.75 13.99 -16.96
N PRO A 51 -20.27 14.02 -18.20
CA PRO A 51 -21.24 13.04 -18.63
C PRO A 51 -20.60 11.64 -18.64
N LEU A 52 -21.31 10.65 -18.12
CA LEU A 52 -20.84 9.26 -18.05
C LEU A 52 -21.03 8.54 -19.38
N ASN A 53 -20.81 9.21 -20.51
CA ASN A 53 -21.12 8.67 -21.84
C ASN A 53 -20.10 7.64 -22.31
N THR A 54 -18.89 7.66 -21.75
CA THR A 54 -17.78 6.77 -22.10
C THR A 54 -17.50 5.80 -20.95
N ASP A 55 -17.13 4.56 -21.29
CA ASP A 55 -16.72 3.54 -20.32
C ASP A 55 -15.61 4.04 -19.39
N ALA A 56 -14.63 4.78 -19.93
CA ALA A 56 -13.56 5.40 -19.14
C ALA A 56 -14.08 6.38 -18.09
N ALA A 57 -15.11 7.18 -18.41
CA ALA A 57 -15.74 8.11 -17.47
C ALA A 57 -16.50 7.36 -16.38
N LEU A 58 -17.15 6.24 -16.73
CA LEU A 58 -17.84 5.38 -15.78
C LEU A 58 -16.87 4.69 -14.82
N ILE A 59 -15.76 4.15 -15.34
CA ILE A 59 -14.67 3.58 -14.54
C ILE A 59 -14.10 4.65 -13.61
N GLN A 60 -13.80 5.84 -14.10
CA GLN A 60 -13.30 6.95 -13.28
C GLN A 60 -14.29 7.33 -12.17
N GLN A 61 -15.58 7.33 -12.45
CA GLN A 61 -16.61 7.57 -11.44
C GLN A 61 -16.63 6.46 -10.38
N ILE A 62 -16.44 5.20 -10.77
CA ILE A 62 -16.33 4.09 -9.80
C ILE A 62 -15.05 4.24 -8.96
N VAL A 63 -13.92 4.60 -9.56
CA VAL A 63 -12.67 4.92 -8.83
C VAL A 63 -12.90 6.00 -7.78
N ALA A 64 -13.58 7.09 -8.15
CA ALA A 64 -13.89 8.18 -7.23
C ALA A 64 -14.78 7.71 -6.06
N GLU A 65 -15.75 6.84 -6.31
CA GLU A 65 -16.59 6.25 -5.27
C GLU A 65 -15.84 5.29 -4.35
N ILE A 66 -14.93 4.48 -4.88
CA ILE A 66 -14.06 3.62 -4.06
C ILE A 66 -13.23 4.49 -3.11
N GLY A 67 -12.65 5.57 -3.64
CA GLY A 67 -11.88 6.53 -2.85
C GLY A 67 -12.71 7.20 -1.76
N SER A 68 -13.92 7.68 -2.08
CA SER A 68 -14.78 8.37 -1.12
C SER A 68 -15.37 7.45 -0.05
N LYS A 69 -15.63 6.17 -0.39
CA LYS A 69 -16.14 5.18 0.56
C LYS A 69 -15.06 4.50 1.38
N ARG A 70 -13.76 4.76 1.14
CA ARG A 70 -12.65 4.14 1.87
C ARG A 70 -12.80 4.22 3.40
N PRO A 71 -13.10 5.38 4.03
CA PRO A 71 -13.23 5.43 5.48
C PRO A 71 -14.32 4.49 6.01
N LYS A 72 -15.47 4.43 5.31
CA LYS A 72 -16.57 3.53 5.66
C LYS A 72 -16.21 2.06 5.42
N LEU A 73 -15.44 1.78 4.36
CA LEU A 73 -14.95 0.44 4.05
C LEU A 73 -14.05 -0.09 5.17
N GLN A 74 -13.08 0.71 5.62
CA GLN A 74 -12.17 0.34 6.70
C GLN A 74 -12.87 0.25 8.05
N GLN A 75 -13.88 1.09 8.30
CA GLN A 75 -14.69 1.01 9.51
C GLN A 75 -15.52 -0.27 9.59
N ARG A 76 -16.09 -0.72 8.46
CA ARG A 76 -16.87 -1.97 8.39
C ARG A 76 -15.99 -3.21 8.35
N HIS A 77 -14.83 -3.12 7.70
CA HIS A 77 -13.91 -4.21 7.44
C HIS A 77 -12.49 -3.78 7.80
N PRO A 78 -12.10 -3.85 9.09
CA PRO A 78 -10.76 -3.47 9.55
C PRO A 78 -9.65 -4.34 8.95
N GLU A 79 -9.99 -5.48 8.34
CA GLU A 79 -9.05 -6.35 7.61
C GLU A 79 -8.61 -5.75 6.26
N ILE A 80 -9.31 -4.73 5.76
CA ILE A 80 -8.91 -4.01 4.55
C ILE A 80 -7.98 -2.87 4.93
N LYS A 81 -6.72 -3.00 4.49
CA LYS A 81 -5.72 -1.95 4.64
C LYS A 81 -5.43 -1.27 3.33
N THR A 82 -4.77 -0.12 3.41
CA THR A 82 -4.37 0.68 2.26
C THR A 82 -2.93 1.14 2.44
N THR A 83 -2.15 1.12 1.37
CA THR A 83 -0.77 1.63 1.40
C THR A 83 -0.72 3.14 1.54
N GLU A 84 0.33 3.65 2.18
CA GLU A 84 0.69 5.06 2.13
C GLU A 84 1.25 5.42 0.74
N GLY A 85 0.97 6.63 0.26
CA GLY A 85 1.38 7.10 -1.08
C GLY A 85 0.31 6.99 -2.18
N ARG A 86 0.54 7.67 -3.31
CA ARG A 86 -0.35 7.66 -4.48
C ARG A 86 0.35 6.91 -5.65
N PRO A 87 -0.36 6.05 -6.41
CA PRO A 87 -1.73 5.60 -6.20
C PRO A 87 -1.83 4.64 -5.01
N ARG A 88 -2.90 4.79 -4.23
CA ARG A 88 -3.17 3.94 -3.07
C ARG A 88 -3.55 2.53 -3.51
N GLN A 89 -2.96 1.53 -2.87
CA GLN A 89 -3.28 0.14 -3.10
C GLN A 89 -4.05 -0.42 -1.90
N TYR A 90 -5.12 -1.17 -2.18
CA TYR A 90 -5.99 -1.84 -1.24
C TYR A 90 -5.61 -3.32 -1.17
N TYR A 91 -5.61 -3.88 0.02
CA TYR A 91 -5.29 -5.29 0.24
C TYR A 91 -6.00 -5.82 1.48
N PHE A 92 -6.19 -7.14 1.51
CA PHE A 92 -6.78 -7.84 2.64
C PHE A 92 -5.68 -8.47 3.49
N THR A 93 -5.68 -8.18 4.78
CA THR A 93 -4.78 -8.83 5.73
C THR A 93 -5.49 -9.10 7.05
N ARG A 94 -5.14 -10.23 7.69
CA ARG A 94 -5.57 -10.57 9.05
C ARG A 94 -4.51 -10.21 10.09
N LEU A 95 -3.33 -9.79 9.65
CA LEU A 95 -2.22 -9.44 10.52
C LEU A 95 -2.49 -8.07 11.14
N THR A 96 -2.16 -7.95 12.43
CA THR A 96 -2.12 -6.65 13.09
C THR A 96 -1.07 -5.77 12.43
N ASP A 97 -1.22 -4.45 12.53
CA ASP A 97 -0.26 -3.49 11.96
C ASP A 97 1.16 -3.77 12.44
N SER A 98 1.31 -4.10 13.73
CA SER A 98 2.58 -4.48 14.34
C SER A 98 3.18 -5.76 13.77
N ALA A 99 2.35 -6.77 13.48
CA ALA A 99 2.82 -8.03 12.90
C ALA A 99 3.26 -7.84 11.43
N GLU A 100 2.57 -7.00 10.67
CA GLU A 100 2.94 -6.67 9.29
C GLU A 100 4.25 -5.89 9.21
N ILE A 101 4.47 -4.93 10.11
CA ILE A 101 5.73 -4.18 10.20
C ILE A 101 6.87 -5.13 10.52
N ASN A 102 6.70 -6.03 11.50
CA ASN A 102 7.72 -7.01 11.84
C ASN A 102 8.06 -7.95 10.67
N GLU A 103 7.09 -8.41 9.88
CA GLU A 103 7.36 -9.26 8.71
C GLU A 103 8.12 -8.51 7.61
N VAL A 104 7.78 -7.24 7.38
CA VAL A 104 8.47 -6.39 6.40
C VAL A 104 9.87 -6.06 6.88
N GLU A 105 10.06 -5.68 8.14
CA GLU A 105 11.38 -5.43 8.72
C GLU A 105 12.24 -6.69 8.67
N ASN A 106 11.71 -7.85 9.04
CA ASN A 106 12.45 -9.11 8.99
C ASN A 106 12.81 -9.53 7.55
N ASN A 107 11.98 -9.23 6.55
CA ASN A 107 12.29 -9.53 5.13
C ASN A 107 13.15 -8.46 4.44
N ALA A 108 13.09 -7.20 4.88
CA ALA A 108 13.89 -6.10 4.34
C ALA A 108 15.36 -6.14 4.81
N ILE A 109 15.68 -7.00 5.78
CA ILE A 109 17.05 -7.38 6.14
C ILE A 109 17.67 -8.10 4.94
N SER A 110 18.31 -7.32 4.07
CA SER A 110 19.26 -7.79 3.07
C SER A 110 20.21 -8.82 3.68
N PRO A 111 20.72 -9.81 2.92
CA PRO A 111 21.65 -10.82 3.44
C PRO A 111 22.93 -10.22 4.09
N ALA A 112 23.25 -8.95 3.83
CA ALA A 112 24.33 -8.22 4.49
C ALA A 112 24.08 -7.92 5.98
N SER A 113 22.83 -7.90 6.44
CA SER A 113 22.47 -7.69 7.84
C SER A 113 22.27 -9.01 8.62
N ARG A 114 22.61 -10.15 8.01
CA ARG A 114 22.74 -11.45 8.70
C ARG A 114 24.10 -11.62 9.42
N ILE A 115 24.83 -10.54 9.65
CA ILE A 115 25.89 -10.52 10.68
C ILE A 115 25.14 -10.40 12.00
N GLY A 116 24.55 -11.53 12.41
CA GLY A 116 23.50 -11.55 13.41
C GLY A 116 23.98 -10.98 14.74
N ASN A 117 23.12 -10.20 15.40
CA ASN A 117 23.10 -9.97 16.85
C ASN A 117 24.45 -9.82 17.58
N TYR A 118 25.53 -9.43 16.89
CA TYR A 118 26.71 -8.93 17.53
C TYR A 118 26.35 -7.49 17.87
N SER A 119 26.14 -7.24 19.16
CA SER A 119 26.18 -5.91 19.74
C SER A 119 27.56 -5.33 19.45
N VAL A 120 27.77 -4.86 18.21
CA VAL A 120 28.95 -4.08 17.84
C VAL A 120 28.85 -2.83 18.69
N LYS A 121 29.70 -2.75 19.70
CA LYS A 121 29.75 -1.57 20.55
C LYS A 121 30.43 -0.49 19.73
N GLU A 122 30.08 0.77 19.99
CA GLU A 122 30.68 1.93 19.30
C GLU A 122 32.22 1.85 19.27
N ARG A 123 32.82 1.37 20.37
CA ARG A 123 34.27 1.18 20.50
C ARG A 123 34.89 0.26 19.45
N ASP A 124 34.14 -0.71 18.95
CA ASP A 124 34.61 -1.68 17.96
C ASP A 124 34.72 -1.05 16.56
N LEU A 125 34.09 0.12 16.34
CA LEU A 125 34.11 0.85 15.07
C LEU A 125 35.28 1.84 14.96
N TYR A 126 35.88 2.25 16.08
CA TYR A 126 36.96 3.25 16.10
C TYR A 126 38.22 2.85 15.31
N PRO A 127 38.67 1.58 15.29
CA PRO A 127 39.78 1.17 14.44
C PRO A 127 39.48 1.32 12.95
N PHE A 128 38.24 1.02 12.54
CA PHE A 128 37.81 1.15 11.15
C PHE A 128 37.75 2.62 10.72
N LEU A 129 37.16 3.47 11.56
CA LEU A 129 37.11 4.91 11.34
C LEU A 129 38.52 5.52 11.26
N SER A 130 39.42 5.13 12.16
CA SER A 130 40.81 5.64 12.18
C SER A 130 41.56 5.28 10.90
N LYS A 131 41.35 4.07 10.38
CA LYS A 131 41.94 3.63 9.11
C LYS A 131 41.44 4.47 7.93
N PHE A 132 40.14 4.73 7.86
CA PHE A 132 39.52 5.56 6.82
C PHE A 132 40.02 7.01 6.86
N LEU A 133 40.05 7.61 8.06
CA LEU A 133 40.52 9.00 8.24
C LEU A 133 41.97 9.16 7.78
N TRP A 134 42.81 8.17 8.04
CA TRP A 134 44.19 8.18 7.55
C TRP A 134 44.29 7.93 6.05
N SER A 135 43.56 6.94 5.49
CA SER A 135 43.72 6.57 4.09
C SER A 135 43.11 7.56 3.10
N GLU A 136 41.99 8.18 3.45
CA GLU A 136 41.26 9.08 2.53
C GLU A 136 41.51 10.56 2.81
N LEU A 137 41.80 10.91 4.06
CA LEU A 137 41.87 12.31 4.50
C LEU A 137 43.24 12.68 5.09
N GLU A 138 44.15 11.72 5.24
CA GLU A 138 45.46 11.90 5.90
C GLU A 138 45.34 12.51 7.32
N VAL A 139 44.19 12.29 7.98
CA VAL A 139 43.90 12.81 9.32
C VAL A 139 44.23 11.76 10.38
N TYR A 140 45.08 12.13 11.32
CA TYR A 140 45.43 11.28 12.45
C TYR A 140 44.39 11.38 13.56
N SER A 141 43.60 10.32 13.76
CA SER A 141 42.67 10.22 14.89
C SER A 141 43.40 9.84 16.19
N LYS A 142 43.04 10.51 17.28
CA LYS A 142 43.48 10.19 18.66
C LYS A 142 42.22 10.01 19.51
N ARG A 143 42.20 9.01 20.37
CA ARG A 143 41.15 8.86 21.39
C ARG A 143 41.60 9.55 22.67
N ILE A 144 40.69 10.27 23.30
CA ILE A 144 40.87 10.74 24.68
C ILE A 144 40.29 9.65 25.57
N ASP A 145 41.13 9.07 26.42
CA ASP A 145 40.74 8.08 27.42
C ASP A 145 40.36 8.73 28.75
#